data_AF-A0A8J6VMS3-F1
#
_entry.id   AF-A0A8J6VMS3-F1
#
_cell.length_a   1.000
_cell.length_b   1.000
_cell.length_c   1.000
_cell.angle_alpha   90.00
_cell.angle_beta   90.00
_cell.angle_gamma   90.00
#
_symmetry.space_group_name_H-M   'P 1'
#
loop_
_entity.id
_entity.type
_entity.pdbx_description
1 polymer ?
#
loop_
_entity_poly.entity_id
_entity_poly.type
_entity_poly.pdbx_seq_one_letter_code
_entity_poly.pdbx_strand_id
1 'polypeptide(L)'
;MMNQLQRSIFVATVLSVCCVQSAWAEVNSEDLEVGNSGGINSLEQVGATSSIPQISELEPSATTVDEWITQIAQSSIVEITGIQVNPSDSGLEVTLEITGTQPTPSTSVVGNALIINIPDAVLFFI
;
A
#
# COMPACT_ATOMS: atom_id res chain seq x y z
N MET A 1 -32.66 -32.01 -0.23
CA MET A 1 -31.81 -33.18 0.07
C MET A 1 -30.49 -32.96 -0.66
N MET A 2 -29.51 -32.35 0.01
CA MET A 2 -28.28 -31.86 -0.64
C MET A 2 -27.30 -33.03 -0.85
N ASN A 3 -26.79 -33.17 -2.08
CA ASN A 3 -26.00 -34.32 -2.52
C ASN A 3 -24.64 -34.41 -1.82
N GLN A 4 -24.27 -35.63 -1.41
CA GLN A 4 -23.00 -35.98 -0.73
C GLN A 4 -21.75 -35.47 -1.46
N LEU A 5 -21.84 -35.28 -2.78
CA LEU A 5 -20.75 -34.79 -3.61
C LEU A 5 -20.34 -33.33 -3.26
N GLN A 6 -21.30 -32.46 -2.92
CA GLN A 6 -21.01 -31.06 -2.58
C GLN A 6 -20.39 -30.90 -1.19
N ARG A 7 -20.70 -31.81 -0.25
CA ARG A 7 -20.09 -31.79 1.10
C ARG A 7 -18.63 -32.23 1.05
N SER A 8 -18.28 -33.16 0.16
CA SER A 8 -16.90 -33.65 0.01
C SER A 8 -15.94 -32.60 -0.57
N ILE A 9 -16.42 -31.76 -1.49
CA ILE A 9 -15.60 -30.70 -2.10
C ILE A 9 -15.22 -29.63 -1.07
N PHE A 10 -16.10 -29.32 -0.10
CA PHE A 10 -15.79 -28.34 0.94
C PHE A 10 -14.78 -28.82 1.98
N VAL A 11 -14.73 -30.13 2.28
CA VAL A 11 -13.82 -30.67 3.31
C VAL A 11 -12.37 -30.80 2.78
N ALA A 12 -12.19 -31.09 1.48
CA ALA A 12 -10.87 -31.27 0.90
C ALA A 12 -10.07 -29.96 0.79
N THR A 13 -10.74 -28.80 0.61
CA THR A 13 -10.06 -27.51 0.42
C THR A 13 -9.46 -26.95 1.71
N VAL A 14 -10.04 -27.26 2.87
CA VAL A 14 -9.57 -26.75 4.18
C VAL A 14 -8.29 -27.49 4.64
N LEU A 15 -8.13 -28.76 4.27
CA LEU A 15 -6.96 -29.55 4.69
C LEU A 15 -5.65 -29.14 3.98
N SER A 16 -5.75 -28.55 2.79
CA SER A 16 -4.56 -28.14 2.00
C SER A 16 -3.84 -26.90 2.56
N VAL A 17 -4.47 -26.14 3.47
CA VAL A 17 -3.87 -24.93 4.06
C VAL A 17 -3.00 -25.26 5.29
N CYS A 18 -3.16 -26.44 5.89
CA CYS A 18 -2.47 -26.80 7.14
C CYS A 18 -1.07 -27.43 6.96
N CYS A 19 -0.58 -27.63 5.73
CA CYS A 19 0.70 -28.30 5.47
C CYS A 19 1.85 -27.37 5.07
N VAL A 20 1.69 -26.04 5.14
CA VAL A 20 2.83 -25.12 5.04
C VAL A 20 3.61 -25.24 6.35
N GLN A 21 4.74 -25.93 6.30
CA GLN A 21 5.63 -26.12 7.44
C GLN A 21 6.09 -24.76 7.97
N SER A 22 5.74 -24.44 9.21
CA SER A 22 6.48 -23.44 9.97
C SER A 22 7.87 -24.00 10.21
N ALA A 23 8.86 -23.56 9.44
CA ALA A 23 10.25 -23.85 9.72
C ALA A 23 10.63 -23.10 11.01
N TRP A 24 10.60 -23.81 12.14
CA TRP A 24 11.18 -23.33 13.39
C TRP A 24 12.70 -23.39 13.23
N ALA A 25 13.36 -22.24 13.31
CA ALA A 25 14.81 -22.17 13.26
C ALA A 25 15.40 -22.90 14.48
N GLU A 26 16.04 -24.04 14.25
CA GLU A 26 16.77 -24.77 15.27
C GLU A 26 18.10 -24.04 15.51
N VAL A 27 18.23 -23.37 16.66
CA VAL A 27 19.51 -22.88 17.15
C VAL A 27 20.25 -24.07 17.73
N ASN A 28 21.18 -24.62 16.93
CA ASN A 28 22.10 -25.64 17.40
C ASN A 28 23.13 -24.98 18.32
N SER A 29 22.98 -25.21 19.62
CA SER A 29 23.91 -24.73 20.65
C SER A 29 24.94 -25.81 20.94
N GLU A 30 25.95 -25.92 20.08
CA GLU A 30 27.10 -26.79 20.35
C GLU A 30 28.41 -26.01 20.22
N ASP A 31 28.89 -25.72 21.42
CA ASP A 31 30.27 -25.62 21.88
C ASP A 31 31.08 -24.33 21.72
N LEU A 32 31.52 -23.87 22.90
CA LEU A 32 32.47 -22.81 23.14
C LEU A 32 33.88 -23.38 22.96
N GLU A 33 34.70 -22.81 22.09
CA GLU A 33 36.13 -22.71 22.38
C GLU A 33 36.69 -21.33 21.99
N VAL A 34 37.28 -20.68 22.99
CA VAL A 34 38.01 -19.43 22.92
C VAL A 34 39.33 -19.64 22.18
N GLY A 35 39.57 -18.86 21.13
CA GLY A 35 40.86 -18.80 20.44
C GLY A 35 41.10 -17.42 19.81
N ASN A 36 41.83 -16.57 20.53
CA ASN A 36 42.20 -15.22 20.12
C ASN A 36 43.21 -15.21 18.94
N SER A 37 43.07 -14.18 18.08
CA SER A 37 44.15 -13.45 17.36
C SER A 37 44.11 -13.50 15.82
N GLY A 38 44.03 -12.30 15.21
CA GLY A 38 44.87 -11.96 14.05
C GLY A 38 44.24 -11.97 12.66
N GLY A 39 43.76 -10.80 12.22
CA GLY A 39 44.17 -10.15 10.95
C GLY A 39 43.92 -10.83 9.59
N ILE A 40 42.95 -10.26 8.87
CA ILE A 40 42.90 -9.92 7.42
C ILE A 40 42.87 -11.05 6.36
N ASN A 41 41.74 -11.18 5.65
CA ASN A 41 41.53 -10.71 4.26
C ASN A 41 40.37 -11.43 3.54
N SER A 42 39.47 -10.61 3.01
CA SER A 42 38.85 -10.71 1.67
C SER A 42 38.28 -12.08 1.21
N LEU A 43 36.97 -12.23 1.38
CA LEU A 43 36.13 -12.96 0.43
C LEU A 43 35.13 -11.97 -0.14
N GLU A 44 35.22 -11.75 -1.44
CA GLU A 44 34.37 -10.89 -2.25
C GLU A 44 32.90 -11.36 -2.14
N GLN A 45 32.12 -10.70 -1.27
CA GLN A 45 30.67 -10.85 -1.28
C GLN A 45 30.10 -9.76 -2.18
N VAL A 46 29.86 -10.16 -3.44
CA VAL A 46 29.18 -9.38 -4.47
C VAL A 46 27.90 -8.80 -3.90
N GLY A 47 27.81 -7.47 -3.97
CA GLY A 47 26.79 -6.66 -3.31
C GLY A 47 25.39 -6.88 -3.87
N ALA A 48 24.49 -7.22 -2.96
CA ALA A 48 23.11 -6.79 -3.02
C ALA A 48 22.80 -6.21 -1.65
N THR A 49 23.14 -4.93 -1.44
CA THR A 49 22.64 -4.16 -0.30
C THR A 49 21.14 -3.94 -0.50
N SER A 50 20.35 -4.97 -0.23
CA SER A 50 18.92 -4.82 -0.03
C SER A 50 18.75 -4.25 1.37
N SER A 51 18.69 -2.92 1.47
CA SER A 51 18.33 -2.23 2.72
C SER A 51 16.87 -2.54 3.02
N ILE A 52 16.63 -3.67 3.68
CA ILE A 52 15.33 -3.95 4.31
C ILE A 52 15.26 -3.04 5.55
N PRO A 53 14.31 -2.10 5.61
CA PRO A 53 14.20 -1.18 6.74
C PRO A 53 13.91 -1.95 8.03
N GLN A 54 14.55 -1.54 9.12
CA GLN A 54 14.32 -2.10 10.45
C GLN A 54 12.98 -1.62 11.00
N ILE A 55 12.34 -2.41 11.87
CA ILE A 55 11.03 -2.03 12.45
C ILE A 55 11.07 -0.69 13.20
N SER A 56 12.20 -0.37 13.82
CA SER A 56 12.43 0.90 14.51
C SER A 56 12.58 2.09 13.56
N GLU A 57 12.76 1.84 12.26
CA GLU A 57 12.83 2.85 11.19
C GLU A 57 11.46 3.09 10.55
N LEU A 58 10.45 2.29 10.88
CA LEU A 58 9.08 2.48 10.41
C LEU A 58 8.33 3.45 11.34
N GLU A 59 7.57 4.36 10.76
CA GLU A 59 6.65 5.21 11.51
C GLU A 59 5.64 4.34 12.28
N PRO A 60 5.44 4.58 13.59
CA PRO A 60 4.48 3.82 14.38
C PRO A 60 3.05 4.10 13.91
N SER A 61 2.24 3.04 13.82
CA SER A 61 0.81 3.18 13.49
C SER A 61 0.04 3.84 14.63
N ALA A 62 -1.00 4.62 14.30
CA ALA A 62 -1.87 5.22 15.30
C ALA A 62 -2.52 4.14 16.18
N THR A 63 -2.48 4.34 17.50
CA THR A 63 -3.08 3.42 18.49
C THR A 63 -4.29 4.02 19.20
N THR A 64 -4.56 5.32 18.97
CA THR A 64 -5.68 6.05 19.56
C THR A 64 -6.55 6.72 18.50
N VAL A 65 -7.80 7.03 18.84
CA VAL A 65 -8.73 7.73 17.95
C VAL A 65 -8.20 9.12 17.60
N ASP A 66 -7.63 9.84 18.56
CA ASP A 66 -7.08 11.18 18.34
C ASP A 66 -5.86 11.15 17.41
N GLU A 67 -4.97 10.15 17.56
CA GLU A 67 -3.86 9.93 16.62
C GLU A 67 -4.39 9.59 15.21
N TRP A 68 -5.43 8.76 15.13
CA TRP A 68 -6.03 8.40 13.85
C TRP A 68 -6.66 9.62 13.15
N ILE A 69 -7.36 10.48 13.90
CA ILE A 69 -7.90 11.76 13.41
C ILE A 69 -6.77 12.68 12.93
N THR A 70 -5.65 12.72 13.64
CA THR A 70 -4.50 13.54 13.26
C THR A 70 -3.85 13.02 11.97
N GLN A 71 -3.73 11.71 11.80
CA GLN A 71 -3.20 11.09 10.56
C GLN A 71 -4.10 11.37 9.35
N ILE A 72 -5.42 11.32 9.49
CA ILE A 72 -6.33 11.68 8.38
C ILE A 72 -6.38 13.19 8.12
N ALA A 73 -6.17 14.04 9.14
CA ALA A 73 -6.12 15.49 8.96
C ALA A 73 -4.87 15.94 8.18
N GLN A 74 -3.81 15.13 8.18
CA GLN A 74 -2.66 15.32 7.30
C GLN A 74 -2.95 14.95 5.84
N SER A 75 -4.03 14.20 5.57
CA SER A 75 -4.50 13.94 4.22
C SER A 75 -5.23 15.18 3.72
N SER A 76 -4.55 15.98 2.89
CA SER A 76 -5.12 17.19 2.31
C SER A 76 -6.33 16.86 1.43
N ILE A 77 -7.53 17.12 1.94
CA ILE A 77 -8.77 17.05 1.16
C ILE A 77 -8.77 18.20 0.16
N VAL A 78 -9.10 17.90 -1.10
CA VAL A 78 -9.29 18.92 -2.14
C VAL A 78 -10.76 19.30 -2.19
N GLU A 79 -11.07 20.56 -1.97
CA GLU A 79 -12.45 21.05 -2.06
C GLU A 79 -12.67 21.71 -3.41
N ILE A 80 -13.60 21.17 -4.21
CA ILE A 80 -14.01 21.74 -5.49
C ILE A 80 -15.17 22.70 -5.23
N THR A 81 -14.94 23.99 -5.43
CA THR A 81 -15.90 25.08 -5.17
C THR A 81 -16.58 25.59 -6.45
N GLY A 82 -15.98 25.32 -7.61
CA GLY A 82 -16.46 25.81 -8.89
C GLY A 82 -16.07 24.90 -10.04
N ILE A 83 -16.96 24.75 -11.01
CA ILE A 83 -16.74 23.98 -12.23
C ILE A 83 -17.22 24.82 -13.41
N GLN A 84 -16.31 25.12 -14.33
CA GLN A 84 -16.63 25.81 -15.58
C GLN A 84 -16.20 24.96 -16.77
N VAL A 85 -17.08 24.84 -17.75
CA VAL A 85 -16.79 24.16 -19.01
C VAL A 85 -16.94 25.18 -20.14
N ASN A 86 -15.86 25.37 -20.90
CA ASN A 86 -15.81 26.32 -22.01
C ASN A 86 -15.49 25.58 -23.32
N PRO A 87 -16.14 25.93 -24.44
CA PRO A 87 -15.68 25.49 -25.74
C PRO A 87 -14.36 26.20 -26.10
N SER A 88 -13.46 25.49 -26.78
CA SER A 88 -12.19 26.00 -27.29
C SER A 88 -11.94 25.54 -28.73
N ASP A 89 -10.96 26.14 -29.40
CA ASP A 89 -10.59 25.77 -30.78
C ASP A 89 -10.16 24.30 -30.90
N SER A 90 -9.70 23.70 -29.80
CA SER A 90 -9.26 22.30 -29.71
C SER A 90 -10.32 21.36 -29.10
N GLY A 91 -11.48 21.87 -28.69
CA GLY A 91 -12.57 21.07 -28.13
C GLY A 91 -13.22 21.70 -26.90
N LEU A 92 -13.06 21.05 -25.74
CA LEU A 92 -13.62 21.51 -24.47
C LEU A 92 -12.47 21.76 -23.48
N GLU A 93 -12.56 22.90 -22.80
CA GLU A 93 -11.72 23.25 -21.66
C GLU A 93 -12.56 23.16 -20.38
N VAL A 94 -12.02 22.50 -19.36
CA VAL A 94 -12.66 22.38 -18.04
C VAL A 94 -11.77 23.05 -17.01
N THR A 95 -12.30 24.10 -16.38
CA THR A 95 -11.63 24.83 -15.31
C THR A 95 -12.29 24.47 -13.98
N LEU A 96 -11.48 24.02 -13.03
CA LEU A 96 -11.92 23.64 -11.69
C LEU A 96 -11.37 24.66 -10.69
N GLU A 97 -12.25 25.27 -9.93
CA GLU A 97 -11.86 26.09 -8.78
C GLU A 97 -11.75 25.19 -7.55
N ILE A 98 -10.58 25.22 -6.92
CA ILE A 98 -10.26 24.33 -5.80
C ILE A 98 -9.66 25.10 -4.62
N THR A 99 -9.95 24.59 -3.42
CA THR A 99 -9.27 24.96 -2.17
C THR A 99 -8.49 23.76 -1.66
N GLY A 100 -7.28 23.99 -1.11
CA GLY A 100 -6.42 22.95 -0.57
C GLY A 100 -5.23 22.63 -1.47
N THR A 101 -4.74 21.39 -1.40
CA THR A 101 -3.58 20.94 -2.17
C THR A 101 -3.95 20.67 -3.63
N GLN A 102 -3.06 21.01 -4.56
CA GLN A 102 -3.30 20.76 -5.98
C GLN A 102 -3.33 19.24 -6.27
N PRO A 103 -4.45 18.69 -6.76
CA PRO A 103 -4.55 17.26 -7.07
C PRO A 103 -3.81 16.92 -8.36
N THR A 104 -3.49 15.63 -8.53
CA THR A 104 -3.08 15.07 -9.82
C THR A 104 -4.27 14.31 -10.43
N PRO A 105 -5.06 14.95 -11.32
CA PRO A 105 -6.21 14.30 -11.92
C PRO A 105 -5.80 13.23 -12.94
N SER A 106 -6.64 12.23 -13.11
CA SER A 106 -6.56 11.29 -14.23
C SER A 106 -7.76 11.46 -15.15
N THR A 107 -7.57 11.24 -16.45
CA THR A 107 -8.63 11.38 -17.44
C THR A 107 -8.85 10.08 -18.20
N SER A 108 -10.11 9.80 -18.54
CA SER A 108 -10.49 8.65 -19.35
C SER A 108 -11.68 9.01 -20.24
N VAL A 109 -11.78 8.34 -21.39
CA VAL A 109 -12.90 8.51 -22.32
C VAL A 109 -13.66 7.19 -22.41
N VAL A 110 -14.95 7.23 -22.10
CA VAL A 110 -15.85 6.07 -22.17
C VAL A 110 -17.04 6.44 -23.06
N GLY A 111 -17.08 5.88 -24.26
CA GLY A 111 -18.10 6.23 -25.26
C GLY A 111 -17.99 7.69 -25.68
N ASN A 112 -19.01 8.49 -25.36
CA ASN A 112 -19.07 9.93 -25.61
C ASN A 112 -18.78 10.79 -24.36
N ALA A 113 -18.34 10.19 -23.26
CA ALA A 113 -18.07 10.88 -22.00
C ALA A 113 -16.56 11.01 -21.73
N LEU A 114 -16.12 12.23 -21.37
CA LEU A 114 -14.83 12.48 -20.74
C LEU A 114 -15.01 12.43 -19.23
N ILE A 115 -14.26 11.56 -18.57
CA ILE A 115 -14.26 11.37 -17.12
C ILE A 115 -12.96 11.94 -16.58
N ILE A 116 -13.06 12.91 -15.67
CA ILE A 116 -11.94 13.46 -14.92
C ILE A 116 -12.06 12.93 -13.49
N ASN A 117 -11.12 12.11 -13.06
CA ASN A 117 -11.07 11.55 -11.72
C ASN A 117 -10.04 12.31 -10.89
N ILE A 118 -10.49 12.86 -9.77
CA ILE A 118 -9.70 13.69 -8.85
C ILE A 118 -9.70 12.96 -7.51
N PRO A 119 -8.53 12.46 -7.04
CA PRO A 119 -8.47 11.76 -5.77
C PRO A 119 -8.74 12.71 -4.61
N ASP A 120 -9.31 12.17 -3.54
CA ASP A 120 -9.50 12.87 -2.25
C ASP A 120 -10.24 14.21 -2.38
N ALA A 121 -11.11 14.32 -3.38
CA ALA A 121 -11.87 15.52 -3.66
C ALA A 121 -13.30 15.45 -3.12
N VAL A 122 -13.75 16.56 -2.54
CA VAL A 122 -15.13 16.77 -2.13
C VAL A 122 -15.75 17.91 -2.93
N LEU A 123 -17.03 17.79 -3.27
CA LEU A 123 -17.78 18.84 -3.92
C LEU A 123 -18.43 19.73 -2.86
N PHE A 124 -18.20 21.03 -2.93
CA PHE A 124 -18.81 22.01 -2.05
C PHE A 124 -19.49 23.10 -2.86
N PHE A 125 -20.81 23.21 -2.70
CA PHE A 125 -21.63 24.24 -3.34
C PHE A 125 -22.39 25.00 -2.25
N ILE A 126 -22.28 26.33 -2.26
CA ILE A 126 -23.02 27.26 -1.37
C ILE A 126 -24.23 27.87 -2.05
#